data_AF-A0A1G2QH90-F1
#
_entry.id   AF-A0A1G2QH90-F1
#
_cell.length_a   1.000
_cell.length_b   1.000
_cell.length_c   1.000
_cell.angle_alpha   90.00
_cell.angle_beta   90.00
_cell.angle_gamma   90.00
#
_symmetry.space_group_name_H-M   'P 1'
#
loop_
_entity.id
_entity.type
_entity.pdbx_description
1 polymer ?
#
loop_
_entity_poly.entity_id
_entity_poly.type
_entity_poly.pdbx_seq_one_letter_code
_entity_poly.pdbx_strand_id
1 'polypeptide(L)' 'MAQNDKNGGRGFASMDEEKRRQIASKGGKAAHASGRAHEFTSEEARAAGRKGGQSRRQNNNE' A
#
# COMPACT_ATOMS: atom_id res chain seq x y z
N MET A 1 -35.03 1.78 -24.70
CA MET A 1 -34.30 2.40 -23.57
C MET A 1 -33.18 1.47 -23.13
N ALA A 2 -31.91 1.79 -23.42
CA ALA A 2 -30.76 1.12 -22.84
C ALA A 2 -30.07 2.13 -21.91
N GLN A 3 -30.33 2.04 -20.60
CA GLN A 3 -29.83 2.98 -19.62
C GLN A 3 -28.59 2.43 -18.92
N ASN A 4 -27.42 2.81 -19.45
CA ASN A 4 -26.17 3.11 -18.73
C ASN A 4 -25.96 2.45 -17.35
N ASP A 5 -25.48 1.21 -17.33
CA ASP A 5 -24.73 0.61 -16.22
C ASP A 5 -23.33 1.23 -16.07
N LYS A 6 -23.23 2.55 -15.77
CA LYS A 6 -21.95 3.25 -15.55
C LYS A 6 -21.42 3.14 -14.10
N ASN A 7 -21.73 2.06 -13.38
CA ASN A 7 -21.24 1.84 -12.01
C ASN A 7 -20.74 0.42 -11.78
N GLY A 8 -20.26 -0.25 -12.83
CA GLY A 8 -19.48 -1.47 -12.68
C GLY A 8 -18.11 -1.15 -12.12
N GLY A 9 -18.01 -1.00 -10.79
CA GLY A 9 -16.76 -0.79 -10.08
C GLY A 9 -15.78 -1.93 -10.38
N ARG A 10 -14.92 -1.71 -11.36
CA ARG A 10 -13.89 -2.66 -11.79
C ARG A 10 -12.53 -2.09 -11.40
N GLY A 11 -11.70 -2.95 -10.82
CA GLY A 11 -10.35 -2.61 -10.41
C GLY A 11 -10.17 -2.62 -8.91
N PHE A 12 -8.93 -2.38 -8.48
CA PHE A 12 -8.52 -2.54 -7.08
C PHE A 12 -9.29 -1.61 -6.14
N ALA A 13 -9.63 -0.40 -6.58
CA ALA A 13 -10.36 0.58 -5.78
C ALA A 13 -11.79 0.17 -5.46
N SER A 14 -12.44 -0.58 -6.37
CA SER A 14 -13.84 -0.99 -6.27
C SER A 14 -14.04 -2.34 -5.57
N MET A 15 -12.97 -3.02 -5.15
CA MET A 15 -13.07 -4.25 -4.36
C MET A 15 -13.43 -3.97 -2.90
N ASP A 16 -14.03 -4.95 -2.24
CA ASP A 16 -14.29 -4.93 -0.80
C ASP A 16 -13.02 -4.67 0.01
N GLU A 17 -13.16 -3.91 1.09
CA GLU A 17 -12.02 -3.43 1.88
C GLU A 17 -11.16 -4.57 2.43
N GLU A 18 -11.78 -5.64 2.90
CA GLU A 18 -11.09 -6.82 3.39
C GLU A 18 -10.24 -7.46 2.28
N LYS A 19 -10.82 -7.62 1.09
CA LYS A 19 -10.15 -8.19 -0.08
C LYS A 19 -8.98 -7.33 -0.53
N ARG A 20 -9.15 -6.00 -0.56
CA ARG A 20 -8.04 -5.06 -0.86
C ARG A 20 -6.91 -5.18 0.16
N ARG A 21 -7.23 -5.23 1.46
CA ARG A 21 -6.24 -5.35 2.54
C ARG A 21 -5.46 -6.66 2.45
N GLN A 22 -6.15 -7.76 2.15
CA GLN A 22 -5.50 -9.05 1.94
C GLN A 22 -4.57 -9.03 0.72
N ILE A 23 -5.01 -8.47 -0.42
CA ILE A 23 -4.18 -8.38 -1.63
C ILE A 23 -2.97 -7.46 -1.40
N ALA A 24 -3.16 -6.30 -0.78
CA ALA A 24 -2.06 -5.40 -0.42
C ALA A 24 -1.04 -6.07 0.51
N SER A 25 -1.52 -6.80 1.53
CA SER A 25 -0.66 -7.54 2.46
C SER A 25 0.13 -8.64 1.74
N LYS A 26 -0.52 -9.39 0.84
CA LYS A 26 0.13 -10.44 0.03
C LYS A 26 1.15 -9.84 -0.93
N GLY A 27 0.85 -8.72 -1.57
CA GLY A 27 1.77 -8.03 -2.48
C GLY A 27 3.05 -7.56 -1.79
N GLY A 28 2.93 -6.95 -0.59
CA GLY A 28 4.10 -6.56 0.20
C GLY A 28 4.95 -7.76 0.63
N LYS A 29 4.32 -8.85 1.09
CA LYS A 29 5.03 -10.08 1.47
C LYS A 29 5.70 -10.77 0.27
N ALA A 30 5.04 -10.82 -0.89
CA ALA A 30 5.59 -11.43 -2.10
C ALA A 30 6.78 -10.63 -2.66
N ALA A 31 6.75 -9.30 -2.58
CA ALA A 31 7.88 -8.46 -2.97
C ALA A 31 9.13 -8.75 -2.12
N HIS A 32 8.95 -8.94 -0.81
CA HIS A 32 10.03 -9.36 0.08
C HIS A 32 10.50 -10.80 -0.19
N ALA A 33 9.58 -11.75 -0.35
CA ALA A 33 9.91 -13.16 -0.55
C ALA A 33 10.57 -13.46 -1.91
N SER A 34 10.28 -12.67 -2.94
CA SER A 34 10.83 -12.88 -4.29
C SER A 34 12.26 -12.36 -4.48
N GLY A 35 12.90 -11.81 -3.43
CA GLY A 35 14.29 -11.33 -3.49
C GLY A 35 14.51 -10.14 -4.44
N ARG A 36 13.44 -9.56 -4.99
CA ARG A 36 13.48 -8.34 -5.81
C ARG A 36 13.35 -7.07 -4.97
N ALA A 37 12.94 -7.19 -3.71
CA ALA A 37 13.02 -6.11 -2.74
C ALA A 37 14.46 -5.99 -2.24
N HIS A 38 14.93 -4.77 -2.07
CA HIS A 38 16.16 -4.50 -1.33
C HIS A 38 16.02 -5.11 0.07
N GLU A 39 16.97 -5.98 0.45
CA GLU A 39 17.05 -6.46 1.83
C GLU A 39 17.53 -5.31 2.69
N PHE A 40 16.57 -4.59 3.29
CA PHE A 40 16.90 -3.55 4.25
C PHE A 40 17.57 -4.19 5.45
N THR A 41 18.80 -3.76 5.71
CA THR A 41 19.45 -4.05 6.99
C THR A 41 18.58 -3.47 8.12
N SER A 42 18.69 -4.02 9.33
CA SER A 42 17.92 -3.51 10.48
C SER A 42 18.18 -2.03 10.78
N GLU A 43 19.33 -1.52 10.37
CA GLU A 43 19.69 -0.10 10.47
C GLU A 43 18.93 0.74 9.45
N GLU A 44 18.90 0.29 8.19
CA GLU A 44 18.25 0.99 7.09
C GLU A 44 16.73 1.03 7.23
N ALA A 45 16.13 -0.08 7.70
CA ALA A 45 14.71 -0.13 8.05
C ALA A 45 14.35 0.88 9.18
N ARG A 46 15.23 1.01 10.19
CA ARG A 46 15.06 2.01 11.27
C ARG A 46 15.19 3.42 10.74
N ALA A 47 16.15 3.70 9.86
CA ALA A 47 16.34 5.02 9.26
C ALA A 47 15.14 5.42 8.40
N ALA A 48 14.66 4.52 7.54
CA ALA A 48 13.47 4.73 6.72
C ALA A 48 12.21 4.94 7.57
N GLY A 49 12.02 4.14 8.62
CA GLY A 49 10.91 4.31 9.57
C GLY A 49 10.97 5.64 10.32
N ARG A 50 12.16 6.08 10.75
CA ARG A 50 12.36 7.37 11.42
C ARG A 50 12.04 8.53 10.49
N LYS A 51 12.53 8.49 9.24
CA LYS A 51 12.25 9.49 8.21
C LYS A 51 10.77 9.58 7.89
N GLY A 52 10.09 8.44 7.70
CA GLY A 52 8.65 8.40 7.47
C GLY A 52 7.83 8.94 8.64
N GLY A 53 8.27 8.67 9.88
CA GLY A 53 7.67 9.22 11.09
C GLY A 53 7.84 10.74 11.20
N GLN A 54 9.00 11.27 10.81
CA GLN A 54 9.24 12.72 10.77
C GLN A 54 8.39 13.42 9.71
N SER A 55 8.27 12.86 8.49
CA SER A 55 7.41 13.42 7.44
C SER A 55 5.94 13.47 7.85
N ARG A 56 5.43 12.45 8.56
CA ARG A 56 4.07 12.47 9.11
C ARG A 56 3.88 13.54 10.20
N ARG A 57 4.92 13.81 10.99
CA ARG A 57 4.88 14.88 12.01
C ARG A 57 4.93 16.26 11.38
N GLN A 58 5.68 16.44 10.29
CA GLN A 58 5.77 17.70 9.56
C GLN A 58 4.39 18.10 9.01
N ASN A 59 3.67 17.16 8.38
CA ASN A 59 2.37 17.39 7.76
C ASN A 59 1.22 17.67 8.75
N ASN A 60 1.42 17.42 10.05
CA ASN A 60 0.41 17.69 11.09
C ASN A 60 0.57 19.09 11.71
N ASN A 61 1.60 19.84 11.32
CA ASN A 61 1.95 21.16 11.86
C ASN A 61 1.74 22.30 10.84
N GLU A 62 0.98 22.07 9.77
CA GLU A 62 0.50 23.05 8.78
C GLU A 62 -1.01 23.21 8.88
#